data_AF-A0A9W6LC84-F1
#
_entry.id   AF-A0A9W6LC84-F1
#
_cell.length_a   1.000
_cell.length_b   1.000
_cell.length_c   1.000
_cell.angle_alpha   90.00
_cell.angle_beta   90.00
_cell.angle_gamma   90.00
#
_symmetry.space_group_name_H-M   'P 1'
#
loop_
_entity.id
_entity.type
_entity.pdbx_description
1 polymer ?
#
loop_
_entity_poly.entity_id
_entity_poly.type
_entity_poly.pdbx_seq_one_letter_code
_entity_poly.pdbx_strand_id
1 'polypeptide(L)'
;MPVDLDKISILPKMRSKKEAKHNFQLIWNLDLRVNSSRCLIHLLFRNVKTGYYIIDTIPPELLSYCTVGSYFAKGRKKIKEQASGTVRKFTIKSTEHNKILRVQDALTDSEYDLSLTDTGYQGEFTENLAITCKNQQCLVFHCDGMKVIIPCAVLAGVYYFKSTSLREAIFSRKLKSLYEDYSLDAGTRHARITMKPGAADSDAKVIARFLSSDFAERRMLEIPNSLLVNRHEPQRIVADFPINQDITIKARGHLAPNPEGGETFVVFQVLEEDSLFPFDSISIDRRMYENDFPDGEPETFPVTATNSGKNLTTSNPSSRYIRRILLNHVNITNCNARAIRETKDYIPTPRKDEGKTPKLIPGGNYVELSNQYDYPSDDTAIAKAKVERDDGDIVEPNDYSMPLDDFERMVRALKGGKQANDGGMFIVVTRFSLSRQLVWQRQRGPRNRPSLRETYDKTDENRRECAYVWFRYQERNVCLVEIDQPGLPSGCSTYVLTSQDVVTRDMADEVVRDYVEREPFEETKRSLKSKGVILERKNHPHTNSSDHQTAWCDRLLNIVSACESV
;
A
#
# COMPACT_ATOMS: atom_id res chain seq x y z
N MET A 1 -13.12 6.64 24.11
CA MET A 1 -12.15 6.47 23.00
C MET A 1 -12.75 5.49 21.99
N PRO A 2 -12.49 5.63 20.68
CA PRO A 2 -12.78 4.59 19.70
C PRO A 2 -12.02 3.29 20.03
N VAL A 3 -12.64 2.13 19.77
CA VAL A 3 -12.28 0.85 20.40
C VAL A 3 -11.40 -0.05 19.50
N ASP A 4 -10.90 0.48 18.39
CA ASP A 4 -10.28 -0.33 17.31
C ASP A 4 -8.81 -0.02 17.03
N LEU A 5 -8.25 1.02 17.65
CA LEU A 5 -6.88 1.47 17.37
C LEU A 5 -5.82 0.47 17.86
N ASP A 6 -6.07 -0.16 19.01
CA ASP A 6 -5.28 -1.27 19.56
C ASP A 6 -5.57 -2.63 18.87
N LYS A 7 -6.43 -2.65 17.84
CA LYS A 7 -6.67 -3.79 16.94
C LYS A 7 -5.92 -3.69 15.61
N ILE A 8 -5.38 -2.52 15.23
CA ILE A 8 -4.64 -2.36 13.98
C ILE A 8 -3.23 -2.95 14.10
N SER A 9 -2.93 -3.97 13.31
CA SER A 9 -1.58 -4.55 13.18
C SER A 9 -0.86 -3.95 11.98
N ILE A 10 0.27 -3.30 12.22
CA ILE A 10 1.07 -2.56 11.21
C ILE A 10 2.53 -3.02 11.11
N LEU A 11 3.02 -3.81 12.07
CA LEU A 11 4.39 -4.35 12.11
C LEU A 11 4.38 -5.85 11.71
N PRO A 12 4.72 -6.21 10.46
CA PRO A 12 4.48 -7.54 9.91
C PRO A 12 5.35 -8.64 10.54
N LYS A 13 6.62 -8.39 10.86
CA LYS A 13 7.50 -9.39 11.48
C LYS A 13 7.08 -9.68 12.92
N MET A 14 6.69 -8.65 13.67
CA MET A 14 6.17 -8.74 15.04
C MET A 14 4.79 -9.42 15.12
N ARG A 15 4.06 -9.49 14.00
CA ARG A 15 2.83 -10.29 13.86
C ARG A 15 3.10 -11.78 13.61
N SER A 16 4.31 -12.17 13.19
CA SER A 16 4.64 -13.57 12.88
C SER A 16 4.44 -14.50 14.09
N LYS A 17 4.14 -15.79 13.85
CA LYS A 17 3.93 -16.80 14.92
C LYS A 17 5.11 -16.90 15.90
N LYS A 18 6.32 -16.55 15.47
CA LYS A 18 7.54 -16.53 16.30
C LYS A 18 7.52 -15.39 17.31
N GLU A 19 7.24 -14.17 16.85
CA GLU A 19 7.38 -12.94 17.64
C GLU A 19 6.07 -12.49 18.32
N ALA A 20 4.90 -12.96 17.87
CA ALA A 20 3.58 -12.50 18.34
C ALA A 20 3.28 -12.76 19.84
N LYS A 21 4.09 -13.58 20.52
CA LYS A 21 4.04 -13.84 21.97
C LYS A 21 4.86 -12.85 22.82
N HIS A 22 5.56 -11.91 22.18
CA HIS A 22 6.50 -11.00 22.83
C HIS A 22 6.02 -9.53 22.83
N ASN A 23 6.48 -8.80 23.84
CA ASN A 23 6.30 -7.36 23.97
C ASN A 23 7.60 -6.67 23.53
N PHE A 24 7.47 -5.58 22.78
CA PHE A 24 8.60 -4.83 22.23
C PHE A 24 8.49 -3.33 22.54
N GLN A 25 9.63 -2.68 22.71
CA GLN A 25 9.79 -1.23 22.81
C GLN A 25 10.49 -0.74 21.54
N LEU A 26 9.97 0.31 20.90
CA LEU A 26 10.66 0.98 19.79
C LEU A 26 11.82 1.82 20.35
N ILE A 27 13.05 1.50 19.95
CA ILE A 27 14.28 2.13 20.43
C ILE A 27 14.77 3.20 19.46
N TRP A 28 14.77 2.94 18.14
CA TRP A 28 15.28 3.93 17.18
C TRP A 28 14.60 3.83 15.81
N ASN A 29 14.61 4.95 15.08
CA ASN A 29 14.28 4.97 13.65
C ASN A 29 15.56 4.71 12.86
N LEU A 30 15.50 3.85 11.84
CA LEU A 30 16.61 3.55 10.95
C LEU A 30 16.31 4.07 9.53
N ASP A 31 17.04 3.56 8.54
CA ASP A 31 16.96 4.00 7.15
C ASP A 31 15.59 3.81 6.50
N LEU A 32 15.34 4.64 5.49
CA LEU A 32 14.31 4.48 4.49
C LEU A 32 14.80 3.54 3.38
N ARG A 33 14.09 2.43 3.13
CA ARG A 33 14.24 1.64 1.89
C ARG A 33 13.21 2.10 0.87
N VAL A 34 13.70 2.62 -0.24
CA VAL A 34 12.94 2.90 -1.46
C VAL A 34 13.20 1.76 -2.44
N ASN A 35 12.17 1.28 -3.13
CA ASN A 35 12.31 0.45 -4.33
C ASN A 35 11.30 0.89 -5.40
N SER A 36 11.18 0.15 -6.50
CA SER A 36 10.32 0.50 -7.65
C SER A 36 8.83 0.64 -7.35
N SER A 37 8.32 0.04 -6.26
CA SER A 37 6.89 0.03 -5.90
C SER A 37 6.58 0.36 -4.44
N ARG A 38 7.60 0.43 -3.57
CA ARG A 38 7.43 0.57 -2.12
C ARG A 38 8.42 1.57 -1.54
N CYS A 39 8.00 2.24 -0.47
CA CYS A 39 8.83 3.10 0.35
C CYS A 39 8.51 2.77 1.81
N LEU A 40 9.50 2.29 2.57
CA LEU A 40 9.34 1.76 3.92
C LEU A 40 10.50 2.19 4.82
N ILE A 41 10.20 2.54 6.07
CA ILE A 41 11.21 2.83 7.10
C ILE A 41 11.48 1.59 7.92
N HIS A 42 12.76 1.32 8.19
CA HIS A 42 13.21 0.32 9.15
C HIS A 42 13.13 0.89 10.58
N LEU A 43 12.59 0.13 11.52
CA LEU A 43 12.43 0.51 12.92
C LEU A 43 13.11 -0.52 13.83
N LEU A 44 13.93 -0.06 14.78
CA LEU A 44 14.65 -0.91 15.73
C LEU A 44 13.82 -1.13 17.00
N PHE A 45 13.45 -2.37 17.27
CA PHE A 45 12.70 -2.77 18.46
C PHE A 45 13.54 -3.64 19.40
N ARG A 46 13.41 -3.42 20.71
CA ARG A 46 13.97 -4.27 21.78
C ARG A 46 12.88 -5.11 22.43
N ASN A 47 13.10 -6.40 22.62
CA ASN A 47 12.18 -7.26 23.38
C ASN A 47 12.24 -6.88 24.88
N VAL A 48 11.09 -6.53 25.45
CA VAL A 48 10.99 -6.00 26.83
C VAL A 48 11.38 -7.05 27.89
N LYS A 49 11.27 -8.35 27.60
CA LYS A 49 11.63 -9.42 28.56
C LYS A 49 13.06 -9.93 28.39
N THR A 50 13.60 -9.91 27.17
CA THR A 50 14.82 -10.67 26.82
C THR A 50 15.93 -9.83 26.17
N GLY A 51 15.75 -8.52 26.03
CA GLY A 51 16.77 -7.60 25.51
C GLY A 51 17.07 -7.72 24.01
N TYR A 52 16.82 -8.86 23.35
CA TYR A 52 17.17 -9.02 21.93
C TYR A 52 16.47 -8.01 21.02
N TYR A 53 17.18 -7.61 19.96
CA TYR A 53 16.72 -6.64 18.98
C TYR A 53 16.07 -7.30 17.75
N ILE A 54 15.05 -6.64 17.18
CA ILE A 54 14.55 -6.91 15.84
C ILE A 54 14.35 -5.62 15.05
N ILE A 55 14.65 -5.66 13.76
CA ILE A 55 14.12 -4.67 12.80
C ILE A 55 12.77 -5.17 12.28
N ASP A 56 11.76 -4.28 12.24
CA ASP A 56 10.50 -4.41 11.49
C ASP A 56 10.26 -3.13 10.66
N THR A 57 9.22 -3.07 9.81
CA THR A 57 9.04 -1.96 8.86
C THR A 57 7.67 -1.30 8.84
N ILE A 58 7.61 -0.02 8.44
CA ILE A 58 6.37 0.78 8.27
C ILE A 58 6.39 1.67 7.02
N PRO A 59 5.24 2.06 6.46
CA PRO A 59 5.13 3.24 5.57
C PRO A 59 5.57 4.52 6.30
N PRO A 60 6.25 5.48 5.63
CA PRO A 60 6.77 6.69 6.29
C PRO A 60 5.70 7.58 6.92
N GLU A 61 4.46 7.56 6.40
CA GLU A 61 3.34 8.27 7.01
C GLU A 61 2.91 7.74 8.39
N LEU A 62 3.47 6.62 8.86
CA LEU A 62 3.26 6.12 10.21
C LEU A 62 4.31 6.59 11.22
N LEU A 63 5.32 7.39 10.84
CA LEU A 63 6.36 7.88 11.77
C LEU A 63 5.80 8.66 12.97
N SER A 64 4.79 9.49 12.73
CA SER A 64 4.09 10.26 13.77
C SER A 64 3.31 9.37 14.75
N TYR A 65 2.94 8.14 14.34
CA TYR A 65 2.29 7.13 15.16
C TYR A 65 3.30 6.18 15.84
N CYS A 66 4.32 5.74 15.12
CA CYS A 66 5.37 4.83 15.57
C CYS A 66 6.56 5.60 16.15
N THR A 67 6.33 6.25 17.29
CA THR A 67 7.32 7.09 17.95
C THR A 67 8.21 6.31 18.93
N VAL A 68 9.48 6.71 19.04
CA VAL A 68 10.46 6.08 19.95
C VAL A 68 9.96 6.09 21.39
N GLY A 69 10.27 5.02 22.13
CA GLY A 69 9.76 4.75 23.47
C GLY A 69 8.35 4.14 23.51
N SER A 70 7.65 4.03 22.37
CA SER A 70 6.35 3.35 22.30
C SER A 70 6.46 1.84 22.44
N TYR A 71 5.45 1.21 23.05
CA TYR A 71 5.35 -0.24 23.23
C TYR A 71 4.40 -0.91 22.22
N PHE A 72 4.73 -2.15 21.84
CA PHE A 72 4.06 -2.92 20.79
C PHE A 72 3.98 -4.41 21.14
N ALA A 73 2.96 -5.11 20.63
CA ALA A 73 2.81 -6.56 20.70
C ALA A 73 1.88 -7.07 19.58
N LYS A 74 2.04 -8.31 19.10
CA LYS A 74 1.24 -8.89 17.98
C LYS A 74 1.20 -8.00 16.71
N GLY A 75 2.25 -7.20 16.52
CA GLY A 75 2.37 -6.19 15.46
C GLY A 75 1.51 -4.92 15.64
N ARG A 76 0.86 -4.73 16.80
CA ARG A 76 -0.01 -3.59 17.14
C ARG A 76 0.67 -2.65 18.14
N LYS A 77 0.36 -1.35 18.09
CA LYS A 77 0.81 -0.38 19.12
C LYS A 77 -0.06 -0.52 20.37
N LYS A 78 0.56 -0.58 21.54
CA LYS A 78 -0.14 -0.62 22.83
C LYS A 78 -0.41 0.78 23.36
N ILE A 79 -1.56 1.35 22.98
CA ILE A 79 -1.89 2.75 23.27
C ILE A 79 -2.18 3.01 24.76
N LYS A 80 -2.53 1.98 25.52
CA LYS A 80 -2.75 2.03 26.98
C LYS A 80 -1.43 1.97 27.78
N GLU A 81 -0.31 1.57 27.17
CA GLU A 81 1.01 1.60 27.82
C GLU A 81 1.68 2.94 27.51
N GLN A 82 2.00 3.70 28.56
CA GLN A 82 2.64 5.02 28.42
C GLN A 82 4.03 4.88 27.79
N ALA A 83 4.24 5.53 26.64
CA ALA A 83 5.54 5.55 25.98
C ALA A 83 6.61 6.18 26.88
N SER A 84 7.78 5.55 26.93
CA SER A 84 8.91 5.97 27.79
C SER A 84 9.50 7.31 27.36
N GLY A 85 10.02 8.07 28.33
CA GLY A 85 10.67 9.37 28.13
C GLY A 85 10.00 10.49 28.92
N THR A 86 10.76 11.54 29.22
CA THR A 86 10.26 12.75 29.87
C THR A 86 9.62 13.68 28.84
N VAL A 87 8.76 14.59 29.29
CA VAL A 87 8.19 15.66 28.45
C VAL A 87 8.86 16.97 28.82
N ARG A 88 9.50 17.62 27.85
CA ARG A 88 10.08 18.97 27.96
C ARG A 88 9.34 19.93 27.01
N LYS A 89 9.37 21.21 27.35
CA LYS A 89 9.03 22.33 26.45
C LYS A 89 10.25 23.24 26.39
N PHE A 90 10.67 23.62 25.20
CA PHE A 90 11.87 24.42 24.92
C PHE A 90 11.66 25.25 23.66
N THR A 91 12.47 26.29 23.45
CA THR A 91 12.43 27.12 22.24
C THR A 91 13.69 26.89 21.41
N ILE A 92 13.54 26.64 20.11
CA ILE A 92 14.68 26.60 19.17
C ILE A 92 14.59 27.77 18.19
N LYS A 93 15.73 28.15 17.63
CA LYS A 93 15.83 29.09 16.51
C LYS A 93 16.09 28.33 15.21
N SER A 94 15.09 28.22 14.34
CA SER A 94 15.25 27.60 13.02
C SER A 94 15.66 28.65 11.98
N THR A 95 16.67 28.33 11.17
CA THR A 95 17.36 29.24 10.26
C THR A 95 17.76 28.56 8.95
N GLU A 96 18.24 29.33 7.97
CA GLU A 96 18.85 28.76 6.75
C GLU A 96 20.10 27.91 7.02
N HIS A 97 20.75 28.11 8.17
CA HIS A 97 22.04 27.50 8.52
C HIS A 97 21.92 26.36 9.55
N ASN A 98 20.72 25.81 9.74
CA ASN A 98 20.49 24.62 10.56
C ASN A 98 21.42 23.47 10.11
N LYS A 99 22.32 23.02 10.98
CA LYS A 99 23.34 22.02 10.65
C LYS A 99 22.82 20.61 10.92
N ILE A 100 22.56 19.84 9.87
CA ILE A 100 22.29 18.41 9.97
C ILE A 100 23.61 17.66 10.23
N LEU A 101 23.62 16.82 11.27
CA LEU A 101 24.74 15.99 11.70
C LEU A 101 24.35 14.52 11.70
N ARG A 102 25.34 13.61 11.65
CA ARG A 102 25.09 12.21 12.03
C ARG A 102 24.93 12.14 13.54
N VAL A 103 24.15 11.18 14.03
CA VAL A 103 23.90 10.99 15.46
C VAL A 103 25.22 10.75 16.23
N GLN A 104 26.16 9.96 15.70
CA GLN A 104 27.50 9.80 16.30
C GLN A 104 28.34 11.09 16.41
N ASP A 105 28.04 12.11 15.60
CA ASP A 105 28.76 13.38 15.61
C ASP A 105 28.06 14.42 16.52
N ALA A 106 27.02 13.99 17.25
CA ALA A 106 26.13 14.81 18.07
C ALA A 106 25.83 14.20 19.45
N LEU A 107 25.90 12.87 19.59
CA LEU A 107 25.39 12.08 20.71
C LEU A 107 26.37 10.95 21.06
N THR A 108 26.74 10.86 22.33
CA THR A 108 27.53 9.76 22.89
C THR A 108 26.63 8.63 23.39
N ASP A 109 27.16 7.40 23.49
CA ASP A 109 26.42 6.27 24.06
C ASP A 109 26.08 6.45 25.56
N SER A 110 26.78 7.36 26.26
CA SER A 110 26.44 7.77 27.64
C SER A 110 25.26 8.74 27.73
N GLU A 111 24.99 9.51 26.66
CA GLU A 111 23.80 10.35 26.55
C GLU A 111 22.60 9.56 26.06
N TYR A 112 22.80 8.56 25.20
CA TYR A 112 21.79 7.57 24.81
C TYR A 112 22.46 6.35 24.15
N ASP A 113 22.32 5.15 24.73
CA ASP A 113 22.98 3.95 24.19
C ASP A 113 22.48 3.59 22.77
N LEU A 114 23.37 3.78 21.79
CA LEU A 114 23.23 3.26 20.42
C LEU A 114 24.37 2.31 20.06
N SER A 115 25.16 1.87 21.04
CA SER A 115 26.14 0.78 20.94
C SER A 115 25.46 -0.58 20.95
N LEU A 116 24.28 -0.67 21.60
CA LEU A 116 23.45 -1.87 21.72
C LEU A 116 24.13 -3.03 22.47
N THR A 117 25.26 -2.76 23.16
CA THR A 117 26.10 -3.78 23.82
C THR A 117 25.45 -4.44 25.03
N ASP A 118 24.41 -3.83 25.60
CA ASP A 118 23.64 -4.30 26.77
C ASP A 118 22.73 -5.52 26.46
N THR A 119 23.23 -6.44 25.64
CA THR A 119 22.57 -7.69 25.28
C THR A 119 23.54 -8.86 25.34
N GLY A 120 23.08 -10.01 25.86
CA GLY A 120 23.82 -11.27 25.85
C GLY A 120 23.94 -11.93 24.46
N TYR A 121 23.88 -11.12 23.39
CA TYR A 121 23.93 -11.51 21.98
C TYR A 121 24.81 -10.50 21.21
N GLN A 122 26.09 -10.45 21.57
CA GLN A 122 27.11 -9.72 20.82
C GLN A 122 27.48 -10.49 19.54
N GLY A 123 27.81 -9.74 18.48
CA GLY A 123 28.16 -10.27 17.16
C GLY A 123 27.78 -9.32 16.03
N GLU A 124 28.24 -9.64 14.82
CA GLU A 124 28.20 -8.81 13.61
C GLU A 124 26.84 -8.16 13.30
N PHE A 125 25.71 -8.84 13.59
CA PHE A 125 24.37 -8.26 13.42
C PHE A 125 24.16 -7.03 14.32
N THR A 126 24.52 -7.11 15.60
CA THR A 126 24.33 -6.04 16.57
C THR A 126 25.27 -4.86 16.28
N GLU A 127 26.50 -5.15 15.87
CA GLU A 127 27.50 -4.15 15.45
C GLU A 127 27.05 -3.36 14.22
N ASN A 128 26.59 -4.06 13.17
CA ASN A 128 26.02 -3.40 11.98
C ASN A 128 24.79 -2.54 12.33
N LEU A 129 23.91 -3.02 13.23
CA LEU A 129 22.77 -2.23 13.71
C LEU A 129 23.21 -0.96 14.47
N ALA A 130 24.22 -1.06 15.32
CA ALA A 130 24.79 0.10 16.04
C ALA A 130 25.36 1.13 15.06
N ILE A 131 26.13 0.68 14.06
CA ILE A 131 26.66 1.51 12.97
C ILE A 131 25.51 2.19 12.19
N THR A 132 24.42 1.47 11.88
CA THR A 132 23.22 2.04 11.24
C THR A 132 22.56 3.10 12.11
N CYS A 133 22.36 2.86 13.41
CA CYS A 133 21.76 3.82 14.33
C CYS A 133 22.57 5.12 14.43
N LYS A 134 23.89 4.96 14.61
CA LYS A 134 24.86 6.04 14.74
C LYS A 134 25.00 6.89 13.48
N ASN A 135 24.85 6.27 12.29
CA ASN A 135 24.91 6.98 11.01
C ASN A 135 23.61 7.73 10.63
N GLN A 136 22.51 7.57 11.36
CA GLN A 136 21.28 8.35 11.13
C GLN A 136 21.52 9.84 11.32
N GLN A 137 20.60 10.68 10.82
CA GLN A 137 20.74 12.13 10.84
C GLN A 137 19.85 12.82 11.88
N CYS A 138 20.34 13.95 12.38
CA CYS A 138 19.68 14.80 13.37
C CYS A 138 20.08 16.27 13.22
N LEU A 139 19.26 17.16 13.77
CA LEU A 139 19.64 18.54 14.09
C LEU A 139 20.05 18.63 15.57
N VAL A 140 20.95 19.56 15.86
CA VAL A 140 21.38 19.87 17.24
C VAL A 140 21.16 21.36 17.51
N PHE A 141 20.51 21.67 18.63
CA PHE A 141 20.26 23.02 19.12
C PHE A 141 20.75 23.14 20.56
N HIS A 142 21.14 24.34 20.97
CA HIS A 142 21.44 24.66 22.37
C HIS A 142 20.46 25.74 22.83
N CYS A 143 19.62 25.42 23.81
CA CYS A 143 18.61 26.32 24.35
C CYS A 143 18.38 26.04 25.84
N ASP A 144 18.12 27.08 26.63
CA ASP A 144 17.79 26.98 28.06
C ASP A 144 18.81 26.17 28.91
N GLY A 145 20.09 26.15 28.51
CA GLY A 145 21.16 25.35 29.16
C GLY A 145 21.16 23.86 28.80
N MET A 146 20.37 23.46 27.80
CA MET A 146 20.14 22.09 27.37
C MET A 146 20.53 21.89 25.89
N LYS A 147 21.21 20.77 25.62
CA LYS A 147 21.61 20.30 24.28
C LYS A 147 20.47 19.46 23.71
N VAL A 148 19.68 20.02 22.79
CA VAL A 148 18.52 19.36 22.20
C VAL A 148 18.89 18.72 20.87
N ILE A 149 18.63 17.41 20.76
CA ILE A 149 18.93 16.60 19.57
C ILE A 149 17.61 16.13 18.97
N ILE A 150 17.35 16.49 17.71
CA ILE A 150 16.11 16.17 17.01
C ILE A 150 16.42 15.29 15.79
N PRO A 151 16.13 13.97 15.84
CA PRO A 151 16.35 13.08 14.70
C PRO A 151 15.51 13.50 13.49
N CYS A 152 16.11 13.52 12.30
CA CYS A 152 15.44 13.96 11.07
C CYS A 152 14.20 13.11 10.72
N ALA A 153 14.17 11.84 11.13
CA ALA A 153 12.98 10.99 11.03
C ALA A 153 11.76 11.54 11.81
N VAL A 154 11.96 12.21 12.95
CA VAL A 154 10.86 12.84 13.69
C VAL A 154 10.33 14.05 12.92
N LEU A 155 11.22 14.90 12.39
CA LEU A 155 10.84 16.07 11.57
C LEU A 155 10.13 15.66 10.27
N ALA A 156 10.60 14.59 9.64
CA ALA A 156 9.97 13.98 8.46
C ALA A 156 8.51 13.56 8.75
N GLY A 157 8.28 12.89 9.88
CA GLY A 157 6.93 12.49 10.33
C GLY A 157 6.03 13.65 10.76
N VAL A 158 6.60 14.77 11.24
CA VAL A 158 5.84 15.97 11.64
C VAL A 158 5.42 16.82 10.44
N TYR A 159 6.34 17.11 9.52
CA TYR A 159 6.14 18.14 8.50
C TYR A 159 5.86 17.61 7.09
N TYR A 160 6.46 16.48 6.70
CA TYR A 160 6.53 16.06 5.30
C TYR A 160 5.67 14.82 5.00
N PHE A 161 5.65 13.83 5.87
CA PHE A 161 4.94 12.56 5.66
C PHE A 161 3.57 12.51 6.36
N LYS A 162 2.75 13.56 6.25
CA LYS A 162 1.40 13.57 6.86
C LYS A 162 0.42 12.62 6.19
N SER A 163 0.61 12.30 4.91
CA SER A 163 -0.20 11.33 4.16
C SER A 163 0.62 10.63 3.08
N THR A 164 0.17 9.47 2.61
CA THR A 164 0.73 8.75 1.44
C THR A 164 0.84 9.66 0.22
N SER A 165 -0.18 10.49 -0.01
CA SER A 165 -0.29 11.38 -1.17
C SER A 165 0.72 12.53 -1.09
N LEU A 166 0.88 13.14 0.08
CA LEU A 166 1.90 14.17 0.30
C LEU A 166 3.31 13.58 0.19
N ARG A 167 3.55 12.43 0.82
CA ARG A 167 4.81 11.66 0.73
C ARG A 167 5.19 11.38 -0.73
N GLU A 168 4.26 10.92 -1.54
CA GLU A 168 4.50 10.57 -2.95
C GLU A 168 4.73 11.80 -3.83
N ALA A 169 3.99 12.88 -3.60
CA ALA A 169 4.18 14.14 -4.29
C ALA A 169 5.56 14.77 -3.98
N ILE A 170 6.02 14.67 -2.73
CA ILE A 170 7.37 15.10 -2.31
C ILE A 170 8.43 14.22 -2.98
N PHE A 171 8.41 12.89 -2.80
CA PHE A 171 9.44 12.01 -3.36
C PHE A 171 9.53 12.04 -4.89
N SER A 172 8.40 12.23 -5.59
CA SER A 172 8.37 12.39 -7.04
C SER A 172 8.66 13.81 -7.54
N ARG A 173 8.84 14.79 -6.64
CA ARG A 173 8.97 16.23 -6.91
C ARG A 173 7.82 16.81 -7.74
N LYS A 174 6.61 16.28 -7.54
CA LYS A 174 5.39 16.65 -8.29
C LYS A 174 4.30 17.11 -7.32
N LEU A 175 4.54 18.17 -6.55
CA LEU A 175 3.54 18.75 -5.63
C LEU A 175 2.25 19.16 -6.38
N LYS A 176 2.36 19.59 -7.64
CA LYS A 176 1.26 19.87 -8.58
C LYS A 176 0.40 18.64 -8.94
N SER A 177 0.69 17.43 -8.43
CA SER A 177 -0.21 16.27 -8.50
C SER A 177 -1.39 16.40 -7.53
N LEU A 178 -1.24 17.15 -6.43
CA LEU A 178 -2.22 17.25 -5.34
C LEU A 178 -3.15 18.48 -5.43
N TYR A 179 -2.77 19.48 -6.22
CA TYR A 179 -3.52 20.71 -6.39
C TYR A 179 -3.59 21.14 -7.86
N GLU A 180 -4.64 21.86 -8.23
CA GLU A 180 -4.81 22.47 -9.55
C GLU A 180 -4.23 23.87 -9.57
N ASP A 181 -4.77 24.75 -8.72
CA ASP A 181 -4.42 26.16 -8.63
C ASP A 181 -4.13 26.59 -7.19
N TYR A 182 -3.35 27.66 -7.07
CA TYR A 182 -2.91 28.23 -5.80
C TYR A 182 -2.67 29.73 -5.92
N SER A 183 -3.17 30.50 -4.95
CA SER A 183 -2.86 31.92 -4.81
C SER A 183 -2.73 32.32 -3.34
N LEU A 184 -1.99 33.41 -3.10
CA LEU A 184 -1.88 34.08 -1.81
C LEU A 184 -2.08 35.58 -2.03
N ASP A 185 -3.12 36.14 -1.41
CA ASP A 185 -3.29 37.59 -1.32
C ASP A 185 -2.28 38.15 -0.31
N ALA A 186 -1.34 38.97 -0.79
CA ALA A 186 -0.30 39.57 0.05
C ALA A 186 -0.84 40.65 1.01
N GLY A 187 -1.99 41.25 0.73
CA GLY A 187 -2.61 42.28 1.56
C GLY A 187 -3.47 41.72 2.69
N THR A 188 -4.25 40.66 2.43
CA THR A 188 -5.08 40.00 3.47
C THR A 188 -4.43 38.76 4.09
N ARG A 189 -3.30 38.30 3.53
CA ARG A 189 -2.63 37.03 3.88
C ARG A 189 -3.57 35.82 3.82
N HIS A 190 -4.54 35.86 2.91
CA HIS A 190 -5.46 34.77 2.62
C HIS A 190 -4.91 33.90 1.48
N ALA A 191 -4.70 32.61 1.77
CA ALA A 191 -4.37 31.61 0.77
C ALA A 191 -5.64 31.01 0.14
N ARG A 192 -5.63 30.72 -1.15
CA ARG A 192 -6.64 29.87 -1.81
C ARG A 192 -5.96 28.71 -2.51
N ILE A 193 -6.45 27.50 -2.32
CA ILE A 193 -5.91 26.29 -2.96
C ILE A 193 -7.03 25.40 -3.48
N THR A 194 -6.98 25.05 -4.77
CA THR A 194 -7.91 24.10 -5.38
C THR A 194 -7.31 22.70 -5.34
N MET A 195 -7.85 21.84 -4.47
CA MET A 195 -7.35 20.49 -4.19
C MET A 195 -7.83 19.49 -5.25
N LYS A 196 -6.92 18.62 -5.72
CA LYS A 196 -7.25 17.58 -6.70
C LYS A 196 -7.97 16.36 -6.10
N PRO A 197 -8.75 15.62 -6.91
CA PRO A 197 -9.27 14.31 -6.53
C PRO A 197 -8.16 13.39 -5.96
N GLY A 198 -8.46 12.69 -4.87
CA GLY A 198 -7.51 11.80 -4.18
C GLY A 198 -6.53 12.49 -3.20
N ALA A 199 -6.32 13.79 -3.30
CA ALA A 199 -5.56 14.54 -2.30
C ALA A 199 -6.39 14.75 -1.01
N ALA A 200 -5.72 14.88 0.13
CA ALA A 200 -6.37 15.04 1.44
C ALA A 200 -6.33 16.50 1.91
N ASP A 201 -7.47 17.01 2.37
CA ASP A 201 -7.64 18.40 2.85
C ASP A 201 -6.71 18.72 4.02
N SER A 202 -6.40 17.72 4.85
CA SER A 202 -5.42 17.79 5.94
C SER A 202 -4.03 18.24 5.49
N ASP A 203 -3.71 17.99 4.22
CA ASP A 203 -2.42 18.33 3.63
C ASP A 203 -2.44 19.77 3.08
N ALA A 204 -3.61 20.36 2.83
CA ALA A 204 -3.76 21.65 2.13
C ALA A 204 -2.99 22.79 2.82
N LYS A 205 -3.04 22.90 4.16
CA LYS A 205 -2.26 23.89 4.93
C LYS A 205 -0.74 23.68 4.80
N VAL A 206 -0.28 22.45 4.59
CA VAL A 206 1.15 22.13 4.41
C VAL A 206 1.59 22.34 2.95
N ILE A 207 0.76 21.94 1.98
CA ILE A 207 0.98 22.22 0.56
C ILE A 207 1.02 23.74 0.34
N ALA A 208 0.08 24.50 0.89
CA ALA A 208 0.09 25.95 0.85
C ALA A 208 1.35 26.56 1.49
N ARG A 209 1.84 26.01 2.62
CA ARG A 209 3.11 26.45 3.25
C ARG A 209 4.31 26.27 2.31
N PHE A 210 4.38 25.16 1.58
CA PHE A 210 5.42 24.94 0.56
C PHE A 210 5.28 25.87 -0.66
N LEU A 211 4.06 26.27 -1.02
CA LEU A 211 3.79 27.13 -2.20
C LEU A 211 3.88 28.64 -1.94
N SER A 212 4.03 29.08 -0.69
CA SER A 212 4.14 30.51 -0.30
C SER A 212 5.45 30.86 0.41
N SER A 213 6.42 29.95 0.41
CA SER A 213 7.70 30.17 1.07
C SER A 213 8.80 29.40 0.36
N ASP A 214 9.65 30.13 -0.37
CA ASP A 214 10.87 29.66 -1.02
C ASP A 214 11.81 28.94 -0.04
N PHE A 215 11.69 29.25 1.26
CA PHE A 215 12.37 28.52 2.34
C PHE A 215 11.76 27.13 2.54
N ALA A 216 10.44 27.06 2.72
CA ALA A 216 9.72 25.81 2.90
C ALA A 216 9.81 24.90 1.65
N GLU A 217 9.79 25.48 0.45
CA GLU A 217 9.98 24.73 -0.79
C GLU A 217 11.40 24.15 -0.89
N ARG A 218 12.44 24.95 -0.65
CA ARG A 218 13.85 24.46 -0.63
C ARG A 218 14.00 23.27 0.33
N ARG A 219 13.49 23.36 1.56
CA ARG A 219 13.54 22.25 2.54
C ARG A 219 12.71 21.04 2.12
N MET A 220 11.56 21.23 1.46
CA MET A 220 10.80 20.12 0.86
C MET A 220 11.59 19.44 -0.27
N LEU A 221 12.32 20.19 -1.09
CA LEU A 221 13.12 19.68 -2.22
C LEU A 221 14.45 19.03 -1.79
N GLU A 222 14.90 19.24 -0.55
CA GLU A 222 16.01 18.50 0.06
C GLU A 222 15.63 17.02 0.33
N ILE A 223 14.39 16.75 0.76
CA ILE A 223 13.92 15.40 1.14
C ILE A 223 14.19 14.33 0.05
N PRO A 224 13.96 14.57 -1.26
CA PRO A 224 14.22 13.58 -2.31
C PRO A 224 15.62 13.70 -2.93
N ASN A 225 16.50 14.60 -2.47
CA ASN A 225 17.87 14.69 -2.99
C ASN A 225 18.75 13.54 -2.48
N SER A 226 18.54 13.03 -1.25
CA SER A 226 19.23 11.81 -0.79
C SER A 226 18.70 10.54 -1.47
N LEU A 227 17.40 10.49 -1.75
CA LEU A 227 16.69 9.25 -2.09
C LEU A 227 16.82 8.81 -3.56
N LEU A 228 17.23 9.71 -4.45
CA LEU A 228 17.31 9.42 -5.89
C LEU A 228 18.65 8.81 -6.33
N VAL A 229 19.69 8.86 -5.49
CA VAL A 229 21.05 8.44 -5.86
C VAL A 229 21.14 6.91 -6.00
N ASN A 230 20.93 6.16 -4.90
CA ASN A 230 21.03 4.69 -4.90
C ASN A 230 19.70 4.04 -4.47
N ARG A 231 18.81 3.77 -5.45
CA ARG A 231 17.46 3.18 -5.26
C ARG A 231 17.41 1.71 -4.77
N HIS A 232 18.55 1.15 -4.36
CA HIS A 232 18.65 -0.22 -3.85
C HIS A 232 19.36 -0.29 -2.48
N GLU A 233 19.92 0.82 -2.00
CA GLU A 233 20.59 0.90 -0.70
C GLU A 233 19.66 1.47 0.38
N PRO A 234 19.93 1.21 1.68
CA PRO A 234 19.28 1.92 2.77
C PRO A 234 19.62 3.42 2.70
N GLN A 235 18.59 4.27 2.62
CA GLN A 235 18.77 5.71 2.52
C GLN A 235 18.43 6.43 3.83
N ARG A 236 19.30 7.34 4.25
CA ARG A 236 19.08 8.14 5.46
C ARG A 236 18.09 9.25 5.20
N ILE A 237 17.21 9.47 6.18
CA ILE A 237 16.21 10.55 6.14
C ILE A 237 16.91 11.86 6.45
N VAL A 238 17.08 12.70 5.44
CA VAL A 238 17.49 14.10 5.56
C VAL A 238 16.22 14.94 5.70
N ALA A 239 16.11 15.75 6.75
CA ALA A 239 14.97 16.66 6.94
C ALA A 239 15.31 17.80 7.90
N ASP A 240 14.99 19.03 7.50
CA ASP A 240 15.02 20.25 8.31
C ASP A 240 13.59 20.81 8.52
N PHE A 241 13.44 21.78 9.40
CA PHE A 241 12.21 22.54 9.60
C PHE A 241 11.84 23.37 8.35
N PRO A 242 10.60 23.32 7.83
CA PRO A 242 10.16 24.08 6.65
C PRO A 242 9.81 25.55 6.98
N ILE A 243 10.56 26.18 7.88
CA ILE A 243 10.27 27.46 8.55
C ILE A 243 11.54 28.11 9.10
N ASN A 244 11.64 29.43 8.94
CA ASN A 244 12.77 30.27 9.37
C ASN A 244 12.26 31.26 10.44
N GLN A 245 12.19 30.81 11.69
CA GLN A 245 11.67 31.53 12.85
C GLN A 245 12.13 30.85 14.15
N ASP A 246 11.93 31.51 15.29
CA ASP A 246 11.95 30.86 16.59
C ASP A 246 10.68 30.00 16.77
N ILE A 247 10.80 28.81 17.36
CA ILE A 247 9.72 27.81 17.49
C ILE A 247 9.74 27.24 18.91
N THR A 248 8.62 27.32 19.61
CA THR A 248 8.42 26.63 20.89
C THR A 248 7.90 25.21 20.64
N ILE A 249 8.67 24.22 21.06
CA ILE A 249 8.38 22.81 20.85
C ILE A 249 8.14 22.14 22.21
N LYS A 250 7.05 21.37 22.31
CA LYS A 250 6.76 20.46 23.42
C LYS A 250 6.90 19.03 22.92
N ALA A 251 7.85 18.30 23.48
CA ALA A 251 8.23 16.98 22.99
C ALA A 251 8.42 15.96 24.12
N ARG A 252 8.21 14.68 23.81
CA ARG A 252 8.70 13.55 24.61
C ARG A 252 10.08 13.14 24.10
N GLY A 253 10.99 12.80 25.01
CA GLY A 253 12.35 12.39 24.68
C GLY A 253 13.06 11.67 25.82
N HIS A 254 14.30 11.28 25.58
CA HIS A 254 15.23 10.86 26.64
C HIS A 254 16.00 12.09 27.16
N LEU A 255 16.33 12.09 28.45
CA LEU A 255 17.05 13.17 29.12
C LEU A 255 18.22 12.56 29.90
N ALA A 256 19.43 13.02 29.61
CA ALA A 256 20.67 12.53 30.20
C ALA A 256 21.59 13.70 30.59
N PRO A 257 22.59 13.50 31.46
CA PRO A 257 23.66 14.48 31.67
C PRO A 257 24.47 14.67 30.36
N ASN A 258 24.73 15.92 29.98
CA ASN A 258 25.63 16.22 28.86
C ASN A 258 27.09 16.11 29.35
N PRO A 259 27.99 15.34 28.67
CA PRO A 259 29.41 15.29 29.00
C PRO A 259 30.12 16.67 28.98
N GLU A 260 29.60 17.62 28.19
CA GLU A 260 30.12 19.00 28.11
C GLU A 260 29.51 19.94 29.18
N GLY A 261 28.59 19.45 30.01
CA GLY A 261 27.86 20.19 31.04
C GLY A 261 26.41 20.50 30.65
N GLY A 262 25.52 20.50 31.66
CA GLY A 262 24.07 20.65 31.47
C GLY A 262 23.36 19.32 31.18
N GLU A 263 22.20 19.40 30.53
CA GLU A 263 21.40 18.23 30.12
C GLU A 263 21.40 18.06 28.59
N THR A 264 21.39 16.82 28.11
CA THR A 264 21.10 16.47 26.72
C THR A 264 19.68 15.89 26.62
N PHE A 265 18.87 16.40 25.69
CA PHE A 265 17.52 15.93 25.44
C PHE A 265 17.34 15.42 24.00
N VAL A 266 17.16 14.10 23.88
CA VAL A 266 16.99 13.40 22.59
C VAL A 266 15.50 13.25 22.30
N VAL A 267 15.00 13.98 21.30
CA VAL A 267 13.57 14.02 20.96
C VAL A 267 13.10 12.71 20.32
N PHE A 268 12.10 12.08 20.93
CA PHE A 268 11.43 10.87 20.43
C PHE A 268 10.12 11.18 19.69
N GLN A 269 9.43 12.24 20.10
CA GLN A 269 8.14 12.65 19.57
C GLN A 269 7.87 14.14 19.84
N VAL A 270 7.54 14.91 18.79
CA VAL A 270 6.88 16.22 18.96
C VAL A 270 5.41 15.97 19.34
N LEU A 271 4.91 16.69 20.34
CA LEU A 271 3.53 16.62 20.84
C LEU A 271 2.75 17.88 20.42
N GLU A 272 3.32 19.05 20.69
CA GLU A 272 2.81 20.36 20.28
C GLU A 272 3.97 21.21 19.74
N GLU A 273 3.70 22.09 18.77
CA GLU A 273 4.63 23.08 18.21
C GLU A 273 3.86 24.33 17.78
N ASP A 274 4.51 25.49 17.67
CA ASP A 274 3.84 26.77 17.38
C ASP A 274 4.32 27.45 16.09
N SER A 275 4.84 26.69 15.12
CA SER A 275 5.27 27.27 13.85
C SER A 275 4.15 27.98 13.12
N LEU A 276 4.42 29.22 12.72
CA LEU A 276 3.47 30.07 12.00
C LEU A 276 3.27 29.54 10.58
N PHE A 277 2.15 29.94 9.97
CA PHE A 277 1.96 29.79 8.54
C PHE A 277 2.23 31.14 7.86
N PRO A 278 2.72 31.15 6.60
CA PRO A 278 2.91 32.39 5.84
C PRO A 278 1.59 33.10 5.48
N PHE A 279 0.44 32.43 5.66
CA PHE A 279 -0.92 32.94 5.53
C PHE A 279 -1.67 32.88 6.87
N ASP A 280 -2.62 33.78 7.08
CA ASP A 280 -3.45 33.88 8.30
C ASP A 280 -4.84 33.23 8.13
N SER A 281 -5.25 32.95 6.89
CA SER A 281 -6.46 32.18 6.56
C SER A 281 -6.30 31.40 5.25
N ILE A 282 -7.14 30.39 5.03
CA ILE A 282 -7.12 29.56 3.82
C ILE A 282 -8.52 29.14 3.35
N SER A 283 -8.86 29.39 2.08
CA SER A 283 -9.94 28.67 1.37
C SER A 283 -9.37 27.42 0.71
N ILE A 284 -10.02 26.29 0.97
CA ILE A 284 -9.71 24.98 0.38
C ILE A 284 -10.85 24.63 -0.57
N ASP A 285 -10.63 24.85 -1.85
CA ASP A 285 -11.63 24.55 -2.89
C ASP A 285 -11.50 23.08 -3.32
N ARG A 286 -12.61 22.36 -3.50
CA ARG A 286 -12.59 20.99 -4.04
C ARG A 286 -13.48 20.87 -5.27
N ARG A 287 -12.96 20.30 -6.37
CA ARG A 287 -13.82 19.78 -7.44
C ARG A 287 -14.51 18.49 -6.99
N MET A 288 -15.82 18.42 -7.22
CA MET A 288 -16.57 17.16 -7.23
C MET A 288 -16.83 16.71 -8.67
N TYR A 289 -16.87 15.41 -8.87
CA TYR A 289 -17.53 14.78 -10.02
C TYR A 289 -18.97 14.41 -9.63
N GLU A 290 -19.89 14.26 -10.59
CA GLU A 290 -21.33 14.04 -10.32
C GLU A 290 -21.65 12.73 -9.55
N ASN A 291 -20.66 11.87 -9.25
CA ASN A 291 -20.81 10.69 -8.40
C ASN A 291 -20.56 10.95 -6.89
N ASP A 292 -20.09 12.15 -6.48
CA ASP A 292 -19.75 12.48 -5.08
C ASP A 292 -20.86 13.29 -4.35
N PHE A 293 -22.09 13.37 -4.89
CA PHE A 293 -23.19 14.11 -4.24
C PHE A 293 -23.63 13.48 -2.90
N PRO A 294 -23.70 14.24 -1.79
CA PRO A 294 -24.06 13.73 -0.46
C PRO A 294 -25.58 13.74 -0.20
N ASP A 295 -26.40 13.36 -1.18
CA ASP A 295 -27.87 13.21 -1.02
C ASP A 295 -28.24 11.85 -0.39
N GLY A 296 -27.57 11.54 0.74
CA GLY A 296 -27.85 10.41 1.60
C GLY A 296 -27.64 10.83 3.06
N GLU A 297 -28.48 10.34 3.96
CA GLU A 297 -28.39 10.68 5.39
C GLU A 297 -27.00 10.38 5.97
N PRO A 298 -26.52 11.15 6.97
CA PRO A 298 -25.17 10.99 7.53
C PRO A 298 -24.99 9.60 8.13
N GLU A 299 -24.32 8.70 7.39
CA GLU A 299 -24.26 7.25 7.66
C GLU A 299 -24.05 6.91 9.15
N THR A 300 -25.16 6.60 9.83
CA THR A 300 -25.13 6.05 11.18
C THR A 300 -24.54 4.65 11.14
N PHE A 301 -23.53 4.40 11.95
CA PHE A 301 -22.87 3.10 12.06
C PHE A 301 -23.89 1.94 12.18
N PRO A 302 -23.82 0.91 11.33
CA PRO A 302 -24.54 -0.34 11.56
C PRO A 302 -24.02 -1.02 12.84
N VAL A 303 -24.78 -0.89 13.92
CA VAL A 303 -24.49 -1.55 15.19
C VAL A 303 -24.97 -3.00 15.11
N THR A 304 -24.01 -3.93 15.12
CA THR A 304 -24.14 -5.37 15.40
C THR A 304 -25.31 -6.14 14.76
N ALA A 305 -24.98 -6.94 13.76
CA ALA A 305 -25.41 -8.34 13.75
C ALA A 305 -24.16 -9.20 13.42
N THR A 306 -23.93 -10.24 14.21
CA THR A 306 -22.73 -11.09 14.13
C THR A 306 -23.15 -12.54 13.93
N ASN A 307 -22.44 -13.25 13.05
CA ASN A 307 -22.01 -14.63 13.27
C ASN A 307 -20.97 -15.02 12.20
N SER A 308 -19.83 -15.47 12.70
CA SER A 308 -18.88 -16.42 12.08
C SER A 308 -19.45 -17.37 11.00
N GLY A 309 -18.66 -17.85 10.03
CA GLY A 309 -17.28 -17.54 9.66
C GLY A 309 -16.38 -18.76 9.37
N LYS A 310 -15.65 -18.73 8.23
CA LYS A 310 -14.30 -19.32 8.06
C LYS A 310 -13.67 -18.99 6.70
N ASN A 311 -13.00 -17.84 6.61
CA ASN A 311 -11.73 -17.70 5.89
C ASN A 311 -11.07 -16.35 6.22
N LEU A 312 -9.74 -16.25 6.10
CA LEU A 312 -9.03 -15.00 6.37
C LEU A 312 -9.31 -13.99 5.25
N THR A 313 -10.05 -12.94 5.57
CA THR A 313 -10.20 -11.78 4.68
C THR A 313 -8.83 -11.25 4.24
N THR A 314 -8.58 -11.31 2.94
CA THR A 314 -7.34 -10.83 2.30
C THR A 314 -7.36 -9.31 2.08
N SER A 315 -8.44 -8.63 2.46
CA SER A 315 -8.58 -7.19 2.40
C SER A 315 -7.53 -6.49 3.27
N ASN A 316 -6.71 -5.68 2.61
CA ASN A 316 -6.17 -4.52 3.28
C ASN A 316 -7.36 -3.64 3.72
N PRO A 317 -7.37 -3.04 4.91
CA PRO A 317 -8.27 -1.93 5.14
C PRO A 317 -7.88 -0.84 4.14
N SER A 318 -8.88 -0.13 3.60
CA SER A 318 -8.59 0.96 2.67
C SER A 318 -7.64 1.97 3.33
N SER A 319 -6.76 2.57 2.54
CA SER A 319 -5.89 3.66 3.03
C SER A 319 -6.71 4.78 3.68
N ARG A 320 -7.95 4.99 3.21
CA ARG A 320 -8.98 5.84 3.84
C ARG A 320 -9.31 5.47 5.29
N TYR A 321 -9.47 4.19 5.64
CA TYR A 321 -9.77 3.75 7.02
C TYR A 321 -8.60 4.02 7.98
N ILE A 322 -7.37 3.64 7.59
CA ILE A 322 -6.17 3.94 8.38
C ILE A 322 -5.96 5.46 8.50
N ARG A 323 -6.11 6.23 7.40
CA ARG A 323 -6.04 7.70 7.44
C ARG A 323 -7.08 8.30 8.40
N ARG A 324 -8.36 7.92 8.31
CA ARG A 324 -9.44 8.44 9.18
C ARG A 324 -9.15 8.17 10.66
N ILE A 325 -8.52 7.04 10.98
CA ILE A 325 -8.13 6.70 12.35
C ILE A 325 -6.88 7.47 12.81
N LEU A 326 -5.84 7.59 11.97
CA LEU A 326 -4.62 8.34 12.31
C LEU A 326 -4.90 9.84 12.48
N LEU A 327 -5.67 10.45 11.57
CA LEU A 327 -6.07 11.86 11.63
C LEU A 327 -6.79 12.22 12.93
N ASN A 328 -7.58 11.29 13.49
CA ASN A 328 -8.33 11.50 14.73
C ASN A 328 -7.50 11.30 16.01
N HIS A 329 -6.29 10.73 15.92
CA HIS A 329 -5.54 10.26 17.10
C HIS A 329 -4.07 10.64 17.16
N VAL A 330 -3.45 11.01 16.04
CA VAL A 330 -2.05 11.47 15.96
C VAL A 330 -2.03 13.00 15.87
N ASN A 331 -2.69 13.64 16.84
CA ASN A 331 -2.77 15.10 16.93
C ASN A 331 -1.46 15.70 17.45
N ILE A 332 -0.41 15.63 16.63
CA ILE A 332 0.74 16.55 16.77
C ILE A 332 0.18 17.95 16.52
N THR A 333 -0.06 18.68 17.60
CA THR A 333 -0.87 19.90 17.55
C THR A 333 0.03 21.08 17.25
N ASN A 334 0.02 21.53 16.00
CA ASN A 334 0.44 22.89 15.69
C ASN A 334 -0.57 23.85 16.34
N CYS A 335 -0.13 24.64 17.32
CA CYS A 335 -0.98 25.56 18.08
C CYS A 335 -1.59 26.64 17.18
N ASN A 336 -0.81 27.15 16.24
CA ASN A 336 -1.20 28.25 15.35
C ASN A 336 -2.04 27.78 14.14
N ALA A 337 -2.00 26.50 13.76
CA ALA A 337 -2.87 25.91 12.74
C ALA A 337 -4.37 25.95 13.11
N ARG A 338 -4.69 26.17 14.40
CA ARG A 338 -6.04 26.42 14.92
C ARG A 338 -6.46 27.89 14.85
N ALA A 339 -5.50 28.83 14.79
CA ALA A 339 -5.77 30.24 14.58
C ALA A 339 -6.05 30.56 13.10
N ILE A 340 -5.48 29.77 12.18
CA ILE A 340 -5.75 29.85 10.74
C ILE A 340 -7.23 29.55 10.46
N ARG A 341 -7.98 30.58 10.03
CA ARG A 341 -9.36 30.43 9.57
C ARG A 341 -9.39 29.56 8.31
N GLU A 342 -10.22 28.53 8.31
CA GLU A 342 -10.31 27.54 7.23
C GLU A 342 -11.73 27.55 6.65
N THR A 343 -11.85 27.98 5.40
CA THR A 343 -13.07 27.91 4.59
C THR A 343 -12.96 26.73 3.62
N LYS A 344 -14.08 26.05 3.36
CA LYS A 344 -14.13 24.87 2.48
C LYS A 344 -15.27 25.00 1.50
N ASP A 345 -14.92 25.20 0.25
CA ASP A 345 -15.86 25.48 -0.83
C ASP A 345 -15.82 24.33 -1.84
N TYR A 346 -16.99 23.86 -2.26
CA TYR A 346 -17.10 22.78 -3.25
C TYR A 346 -17.44 23.39 -4.59
N ILE A 347 -16.49 23.32 -5.54
CA ILE A 347 -16.65 23.83 -6.90
C ILE A 347 -17.28 22.72 -7.76
N PRO A 348 -18.49 22.90 -8.29
CA PRO A 348 -19.03 21.98 -9.29
C PRO A 348 -18.14 22.01 -10.54
N THR A 349 -17.72 20.85 -11.03
CA THR A 349 -16.89 20.79 -12.24
C THR A 349 -17.69 21.35 -13.43
N PRO A 350 -17.23 22.40 -14.14
CA PRO A 350 -17.97 22.95 -15.27
C PRO A 350 -18.15 21.91 -16.38
N ARG A 351 -19.36 21.79 -16.92
CA ARG A 351 -19.63 20.90 -18.05
C ARG A 351 -18.81 21.33 -19.27
N LYS A 352 -18.02 20.40 -19.80
CA LYS A 352 -17.61 20.43 -21.21
C LYS A 352 -18.71 19.75 -22.01
N ASP A 353 -19.72 20.51 -22.39
CA ASP A 353 -20.72 20.05 -23.35
C ASP A 353 -20.08 19.97 -24.74
N GLU A 354 -19.74 18.76 -25.18
CA GLU A 354 -20.10 18.21 -26.50
C GLU A 354 -19.62 16.75 -26.61
N GLY A 355 -20.55 15.79 -26.64
CA GLY A 355 -20.22 14.37 -26.84
C GLY A 355 -21.06 13.36 -26.05
N LYS A 356 -22.35 13.20 -26.40
CA LYS A 356 -23.27 12.13 -25.97
C LYS A 356 -23.25 11.78 -24.46
N THR A 357 -24.18 12.36 -23.70
CA THR A 357 -24.52 11.90 -22.33
C THR A 357 -24.75 10.38 -22.27
N PRO A 358 -23.97 9.61 -21.48
CA PRO A 358 -24.30 8.23 -21.19
C PRO A 358 -25.60 8.17 -20.37
N LYS A 359 -26.56 7.34 -20.78
CA LYS A 359 -27.70 7.02 -19.91
C LYS A 359 -27.21 6.07 -18.82
N LEU A 360 -27.50 6.41 -17.55
CA LEU A 360 -27.27 5.52 -16.42
C LEU A 360 -28.07 4.22 -16.60
N ILE A 361 -27.36 3.11 -16.79
CA ILE A 361 -27.90 1.76 -16.61
C ILE A 361 -27.63 1.38 -15.14
N PRO A 362 -28.65 1.06 -14.33
CA PRO A 362 -28.43 0.68 -12.93
C PRO A 362 -27.68 -0.66 -12.84
N GLY A 363 -26.51 -0.67 -12.19
CA GLY A 363 -25.72 -1.88 -11.97
C GLY A 363 -24.23 -1.73 -12.30
N GLY A 364 -23.51 -0.84 -11.58
CA GLY A 364 -22.12 -0.51 -11.89
C GLY A 364 -21.31 0.05 -10.72
N ASN A 365 -21.11 -0.73 -9.66
CA ASN A 365 -20.32 -0.33 -8.49
C ASN A 365 -18.79 -0.36 -8.77
N TYR A 366 -18.29 0.51 -9.64
CA TYR A 366 -16.87 0.79 -9.80
C TYR A 366 -16.60 2.28 -10.03
N VAL A 367 -15.75 2.85 -9.18
CA VAL A 367 -15.01 4.09 -9.45
C VAL A 367 -13.54 3.75 -9.25
N GLU A 368 -12.76 3.76 -10.34
CA GLU A 368 -11.33 3.46 -10.29
C GLU A 368 -10.58 4.53 -9.52
N LEU A 369 -9.75 4.12 -8.56
CA LEU A 369 -8.83 4.99 -7.84
C LEU A 369 -7.45 4.32 -7.75
N SER A 370 -6.52 4.85 -8.56
CA SER A 370 -5.13 4.41 -8.76
C SER A 370 -4.96 2.97 -9.27
N ASN A 371 -4.40 2.85 -10.48
CA ASN A 371 -3.91 1.58 -11.01
C ASN A 371 -2.69 1.12 -10.21
N GLN A 372 -2.89 0.13 -9.34
CA GLN A 372 -1.82 -0.64 -8.69
C GLN A 372 -2.20 -2.12 -8.63
N TYR A 373 -1.92 -2.88 -9.69
CA TYR A 373 -1.66 -4.34 -9.69
C TYR A 373 -1.19 -4.78 -11.10
N ASP A 374 -0.37 -5.83 -11.28
CA ASP A 374 0.55 -6.50 -10.32
C ASP A 374 1.93 -6.68 -11.02
N TYR A 375 2.68 -7.79 -11.11
CA TYR A 375 2.67 -9.19 -10.65
C TYR A 375 4.08 -9.53 -10.08
N PRO A 376 4.30 -10.68 -9.39
CA PRO A 376 5.35 -10.79 -8.38
C PRO A 376 6.55 -11.68 -8.72
N SER A 377 7.62 -11.52 -7.95
CA SER A 377 8.54 -12.59 -7.54
C SER A 377 8.96 -12.36 -6.09
N ASP A 378 8.77 -13.41 -5.29
CA ASP A 378 9.42 -13.76 -4.01
C ASP A 378 9.40 -12.82 -2.79
N ASP A 379 9.68 -13.46 -1.65
CA ASP A 379 9.33 -13.08 -0.27
C ASP A 379 9.50 -11.60 0.15
N THR A 380 8.38 -11.00 0.59
CA THR A 380 8.31 -10.40 1.94
C THR A 380 6.86 -10.15 2.36
N ALA A 381 6.51 -10.55 3.59
CA ALA A 381 5.15 -10.45 4.11
C ALA A 381 4.67 -9.00 4.26
N ILE A 382 3.69 -8.60 3.44
CA ILE A 382 3.10 -7.26 3.43
C ILE A 382 2.24 -7.02 4.68
N ALA A 383 2.26 -5.80 5.21
CA ALA A 383 1.43 -5.34 6.33
C ALA A 383 -0.07 -5.24 5.96
N LYS A 384 -0.76 -6.37 5.78
CA LYS A 384 -2.22 -6.44 5.68
C LYS A 384 -2.86 -6.18 7.05
N ALA A 385 -3.29 -4.95 7.31
CA ALA A 385 -3.79 -4.53 8.62
C ALA A 385 -5.19 -5.09 8.96
N LYS A 386 -5.26 -6.40 9.26
CA LYS A 386 -6.48 -7.13 9.65
C LYS A 386 -7.01 -6.61 11.00
N VAL A 387 -8.18 -5.98 10.96
CA VAL A 387 -9.03 -5.81 12.15
C VAL A 387 -9.68 -7.15 12.47
N GLU A 388 -9.61 -7.58 13.73
CA GLU A 388 -10.24 -8.81 14.20
C GLU A 388 -11.50 -8.46 14.99
N ARG A 389 -12.65 -8.91 14.48
CA ARG A 389 -13.87 -9.12 15.27
C ARG A 389 -13.81 -10.51 15.89
N ASP A 390 -14.54 -10.70 16.99
CA ASP A 390 -14.39 -11.83 17.91
C ASP A 390 -15.75 -12.46 18.15
N ASP A 391 -16.27 -13.08 17.09
CA ASP A 391 -17.63 -13.62 16.99
C ASP A 391 -17.52 -15.11 16.60
N GLY A 392 -18.12 -16.02 17.36
CA GLY A 392 -17.71 -17.44 17.43
C GLY A 392 -18.47 -18.47 16.59
N ASP A 393 -17.70 -19.23 15.77
CA ASP A 393 -18.00 -20.49 15.03
C ASP A 393 -19.44 -20.82 14.55
N ILE A 394 -19.69 -20.62 13.24
CA ILE A 394 -20.45 -21.51 12.34
C ILE A 394 -19.69 -21.53 11.00
N VAL A 395 -19.57 -22.69 10.34
CA VAL A 395 -18.82 -22.84 9.08
C VAL A 395 -19.79 -22.86 7.90
N GLU A 396 -19.48 -22.12 6.82
CA GLU A 396 -19.70 -22.55 5.42
C GLU A 396 -19.01 -21.59 4.41
N PRO A 397 -18.82 -21.99 3.13
CA PRO A 397 -17.93 -21.32 2.18
C PRO A 397 -18.65 -20.46 1.11
N ASN A 398 -17.87 -19.71 0.31
CA ASN A 398 -17.97 -19.67 -1.16
C ASN A 398 -16.93 -18.73 -1.78
N ASP A 399 -15.76 -19.26 -2.15
CA ASP A 399 -15.11 -18.87 -3.40
C ASP A 399 -15.71 -19.80 -4.47
N TYR A 400 -16.27 -19.25 -5.56
CA TYR A 400 -16.86 -20.07 -6.62
C TYR A 400 -15.76 -20.74 -7.46
N SER A 401 -15.36 -21.95 -7.07
CA SER A 401 -14.51 -22.83 -7.89
C SER A 401 -15.36 -23.37 -9.04
N MET A 402 -15.25 -22.76 -10.22
CA MET A 402 -16.03 -23.14 -11.40
C MET A 402 -15.71 -24.60 -11.83
N PRO A 403 -16.69 -25.54 -11.78
CA PRO A 403 -16.49 -26.89 -12.30
C PRO A 403 -16.54 -26.89 -13.83
N LEU A 404 -15.97 -27.92 -14.48
CA LEU A 404 -16.01 -28.01 -15.94
C LEU A 404 -17.43 -28.02 -16.54
N ASP A 405 -18.43 -28.54 -15.83
CA ASP A 405 -19.84 -28.53 -16.30
C ASP A 405 -20.39 -27.10 -16.44
N ASP A 406 -20.04 -26.20 -15.51
CA ASP A 406 -20.41 -24.79 -15.56
C ASP A 406 -19.61 -24.04 -16.64
N PHE A 407 -18.31 -24.34 -16.76
CA PHE A 407 -17.47 -23.83 -17.85
C PHE A 407 -18.07 -24.15 -19.21
N GLU A 408 -18.35 -25.43 -19.48
CA GLU A 408 -18.90 -25.85 -20.77
C GLU A 408 -20.25 -25.18 -21.05
N ARG A 409 -21.12 -24.99 -20.05
CA ARG A 409 -22.37 -24.23 -20.22
C ARG A 409 -22.08 -22.80 -20.67
N MET A 410 -21.13 -22.12 -20.02
CA MET A 410 -20.73 -20.76 -20.38
C MET A 410 -20.11 -20.68 -21.78
N VAL A 411 -19.14 -21.53 -22.13
CA VAL A 411 -18.50 -21.45 -23.46
C VAL A 411 -19.46 -21.88 -24.58
N ARG A 412 -20.40 -22.81 -24.32
CA ARG A 412 -21.48 -23.14 -25.28
C ARG A 412 -22.38 -21.94 -25.59
N ALA A 413 -22.55 -20.97 -24.68
CA ALA A 413 -23.30 -19.75 -24.96
C ALA A 413 -22.62 -18.81 -25.98
N LEU A 414 -21.31 -18.94 -26.21
CA LEU A 414 -20.62 -18.24 -27.31
C LEU A 414 -21.08 -18.74 -28.69
N LYS A 415 -21.55 -19.99 -28.80
CA LYS A 415 -21.92 -20.65 -30.06
C LYS A 415 -23.26 -20.11 -30.58
N GLY A 416 -23.18 -19.03 -31.35
CA GLY A 416 -24.34 -18.35 -31.94
C GLY A 416 -24.56 -16.92 -31.43
N GLY A 417 -23.70 -16.43 -30.52
CA GLY A 417 -23.70 -15.03 -30.11
C GLY A 417 -23.49 -14.11 -31.32
N LYS A 418 -24.34 -13.09 -31.44
CA LYS A 418 -24.25 -12.04 -32.46
C LYS A 418 -23.81 -10.74 -31.79
N GLN A 419 -22.53 -10.39 -31.89
CA GLN A 419 -22.09 -9.02 -31.63
C GLN A 419 -22.25 -8.20 -32.91
N ALA A 420 -22.89 -7.02 -32.78
CA ALA A 420 -22.98 -6.03 -33.84
C ALA A 420 -21.95 -4.93 -33.58
N ASN A 421 -21.02 -4.73 -34.52
CA ASN A 421 -20.14 -3.55 -34.51
C ASN A 421 -20.89 -2.31 -35.04
N ASP A 422 -20.37 -1.12 -34.76
CA ASP A 422 -20.93 0.17 -35.25
C ASP A 422 -21.03 0.27 -36.80
N GLY A 423 -20.35 -0.61 -37.54
CA GLY A 423 -20.48 -0.76 -38.99
C GLY A 423 -21.56 -1.75 -39.47
N GLY A 424 -22.41 -2.29 -38.60
CA GLY A 424 -23.51 -3.20 -38.96
C GLY A 424 -23.12 -4.64 -39.30
N MET A 425 -21.82 -4.97 -39.32
CA MET A 425 -21.33 -6.33 -39.56
C MET A 425 -21.48 -7.19 -38.30
N PHE A 426 -22.19 -8.31 -38.42
CA PHE A 426 -22.35 -9.29 -37.33
C PHE A 426 -21.10 -10.18 -37.22
N ILE A 427 -20.43 -10.15 -36.07
CA ILE A 427 -19.37 -11.11 -35.75
C ILE A 427 -20.02 -12.36 -35.18
N VAL A 428 -19.61 -13.53 -35.67
CA VAL A 428 -20.15 -14.85 -35.27
C VAL A 428 -18.98 -15.78 -34.92
N VAL A 429 -19.09 -16.47 -33.79
CA VAL A 429 -18.17 -17.54 -33.39
C VAL A 429 -18.40 -18.76 -34.30
N THR A 430 -17.38 -19.15 -35.06
CA THR A 430 -17.46 -20.26 -36.03
C THR A 430 -16.47 -21.39 -35.69
N ARG A 431 -16.61 -22.55 -36.34
CA ARG A 431 -15.73 -23.74 -36.15
C ARG A 431 -15.58 -24.19 -34.68
N PHE A 432 -16.62 -24.02 -33.87
CA PHE A 432 -16.63 -24.38 -32.45
C PHE A 432 -16.50 -25.89 -32.23
N SER A 433 -15.46 -26.33 -31.51
CA SER A 433 -15.27 -27.69 -31.01
C SER A 433 -14.87 -27.68 -29.54
N LEU A 434 -15.16 -28.78 -28.84
CA LEU A 434 -14.96 -28.89 -27.39
C LEU A 434 -14.58 -30.33 -27.03
N SER A 435 -13.61 -30.52 -26.14
CA SER A 435 -13.25 -31.85 -25.61
C SER A 435 -12.70 -31.78 -24.19
N ARG A 436 -13.10 -32.73 -23.32
CA ARG A 436 -12.39 -33.00 -22.05
C ARG A 436 -11.32 -34.06 -22.24
N GLN A 437 -10.24 -33.96 -21.46
CA GLN A 437 -9.21 -34.98 -21.31
C GLN A 437 -8.66 -34.98 -19.87
N LEU A 438 -7.98 -36.06 -19.47
CA LEU A 438 -7.25 -36.10 -18.21
C LEU A 438 -6.00 -35.21 -18.28
N VAL A 439 -5.83 -34.33 -17.29
CA VAL A 439 -4.64 -33.47 -17.11
C VAL A 439 -3.36 -34.29 -17.21
N TRP A 440 -2.34 -33.72 -17.87
CA TRP A 440 -1.04 -34.37 -18.07
C TRP A 440 -0.41 -34.82 -16.75
N GLN A 441 0.10 -36.05 -16.73
CA GLN A 441 0.65 -36.70 -15.54
C GLN A 441 2.18 -36.72 -15.64
N ARG A 442 2.87 -36.17 -14.63
CA ARG A 442 4.34 -36.11 -14.63
C ARG A 442 4.94 -37.52 -14.55
N GLN A 443 5.94 -37.83 -15.37
CA GLN A 443 6.73 -39.05 -15.19
C GLN A 443 7.52 -38.97 -13.88
N ARG A 444 7.57 -40.07 -13.11
CA ARG A 444 8.10 -40.10 -11.74
C ARG A 444 8.93 -41.34 -11.44
N GLY A 445 9.93 -41.18 -10.58
CA GLY A 445 10.49 -42.28 -9.79
C GLY A 445 9.59 -42.65 -8.59
N PRO A 446 9.72 -43.87 -8.04
CA PRO A 446 8.73 -44.53 -7.15
C PRO A 446 8.61 -43.95 -5.72
N ARG A 447 9.04 -42.70 -5.48
CA ARG A 447 8.94 -42.02 -4.17
C ARG A 447 8.17 -40.69 -4.21
N ASN A 448 7.84 -40.17 -5.39
CA ASN A 448 7.10 -38.91 -5.52
C ASN A 448 5.60 -39.19 -5.66
N ARG A 449 4.77 -38.52 -4.86
CA ARG A 449 3.30 -38.61 -4.95
C ARG A 449 2.73 -37.58 -5.94
N PRO A 450 1.53 -37.81 -6.50
CA PRO A 450 0.79 -36.83 -7.27
C PRO A 450 0.53 -35.50 -6.55
N SER A 451 0.48 -34.41 -7.32
CA SER A 451 0.03 -33.11 -6.83
C SER A 451 -1.48 -32.92 -7.04
N LEU A 452 -2.09 -32.02 -6.25
CA LEU A 452 -3.50 -31.65 -6.43
C LEU A 452 -3.79 -30.99 -7.80
N ARG A 453 -2.77 -30.58 -8.56
CA ARG A 453 -2.94 -30.05 -9.92
C ARG A 453 -3.18 -31.16 -10.95
N GLU A 454 -2.75 -32.38 -10.68
CA GLU A 454 -2.87 -33.53 -11.58
C GLU A 454 -4.03 -34.44 -11.20
N THR A 455 -4.37 -34.53 -9.91
CA THR A 455 -5.35 -35.49 -9.37
C THR A 455 -6.15 -34.85 -8.22
N TYR A 456 -7.33 -35.36 -7.91
CA TYR A 456 -8.22 -34.73 -6.93
C TYR A 456 -7.79 -34.95 -5.48
N ASP A 457 -7.17 -36.10 -5.18
CA ASP A 457 -6.88 -36.59 -3.83
C ASP A 457 -5.40 -36.96 -3.57
N LYS A 458 -4.54 -36.80 -4.60
CA LYS A 458 -3.13 -37.22 -4.65
C LYS A 458 -2.90 -38.74 -4.84
N THR A 459 -3.89 -39.48 -5.35
CA THR A 459 -3.73 -40.82 -5.96
C THR A 459 -3.53 -40.70 -7.47
N ASP A 460 -2.87 -41.67 -8.12
CA ASP A 460 -2.73 -41.70 -9.58
C ASP A 460 -3.99 -42.24 -10.32
N GLU A 461 -4.96 -42.78 -9.57
CA GLU A 461 -6.23 -43.29 -10.08
C GLU A 461 -7.24 -42.16 -10.35
N ASN A 462 -7.32 -41.18 -9.44
CA ASN A 462 -8.31 -40.11 -9.46
C ASN A 462 -7.80 -38.84 -10.17
N ARG A 463 -7.40 -38.98 -11.44
CA ARG A 463 -6.81 -37.90 -12.25
C ARG A 463 -7.81 -36.78 -12.56
N ARG A 464 -7.33 -35.54 -12.52
CA ARG A 464 -8.09 -34.31 -12.75
C ARG A 464 -8.41 -34.14 -14.24
N GLU A 465 -9.59 -33.64 -14.55
CA GLU A 465 -9.96 -33.29 -15.92
C GLU A 465 -9.52 -31.87 -16.32
N CYS A 466 -9.35 -31.66 -17.61
CA CYS A 466 -9.24 -30.35 -18.25
C CYS A 466 -10.13 -30.32 -19.50
N ALA A 467 -10.68 -29.15 -19.82
CA ALA A 467 -11.51 -28.91 -20.99
C ALA A 467 -10.80 -27.95 -21.95
N TYR A 468 -10.78 -28.34 -23.22
CA TYR A 468 -10.28 -27.55 -24.32
C TYR A 468 -11.44 -27.11 -25.21
N VAL A 469 -11.49 -25.85 -25.61
CA VAL A 469 -12.51 -25.31 -26.52
C VAL A 469 -11.85 -24.53 -27.64
N TRP A 470 -11.97 -24.99 -28.89
CA TRP A 470 -11.47 -24.28 -30.06
C TRP A 470 -12.60 -23.57 -30.81
N PHE A 471 -12.34 -22.38 -31.32
CA PHE A 471 -13.23 -21.68 -32.25
C PHE A 471 -12.49 -20.63 -33.08
N ARG A 472 -13.15 -20.09 -34.11
CA ARG A 472 -12.69 -18.94 -34.90
C ARG A 472 -13.56 -17.72 -34.57
N TYR A 473 -12.91 -16.59 -34.29
CA TYR A 473 -13.55 -15.30 -34.01
C TYR A 473 -12.65 -14.16 -34.53
N GLN A 474 -13.24 -13.21 -35.27
CA GLN A 474 -12.50 -12.12 -35.95
C GLN A 474 -11.24 -12.62 -36.69
N GLU A 475 -11.43 -13.63 -37.55
CA GLU A 475 -10.40 -14.32 -38.35
C GLU A 475 -9.25 -15.02 -37.61
N ARG A 476 -9.17 -14.89 -36.29
CA ARG A 476 -8.23 -15.61 -35.42
C ARG A 476 -8.75 -16.99 -35.05
N ASN A 477 -7.83 -17.93 -34.85
CA ASN A 477 -8.13 -19.21 -34.20
C ASN A 477 -7.84 -19.06 -32.70
N VAL A 478 -8.79 -19.48 -31.88
CA VAL A 478 -8.76 -19.39 -30.42
C VAL A 478 -8.82 -20.80 -29.83
N CYS A 479 -8.03 -21.05 -28.79
CA CYS A 479 -8.21 -22.19 -27.90
C CYS A 479 -8.36 -21.68 -26.46
N LEU A 480 -9.40 -22.11 -25.76
CA LEU A 480 -9.52 -21.96 -24.32
C LEU A 480 -9.08 -23.25 -23.63
N VAL A 481 -8.37 -23.13 -22.52
CA VAL A 481 -8.04 -24.26 -21.65
C VAL A 481 -8.52 -23.96 -20.23
N GLU A 482 -9.36 -24.83 -19.69
CA GLU A 482 -9.79 -24.81 -18.29
C GLU A 482 -9.36 -26.12 -17.61
N ILE A 483 -9.00 -26.05 -16.34
CA ILE A 483 -8.59 -27.21 -15.52
C ILE A 483 -9.55 -27.31 -14.36
N ASP A 484 -10.17 -28.48 -14.17
CA ASP A 484 -11.28 -28.64 -13.24
C ASP A 484 -10.89 -28.21 -11.82
N GLN A 485 -11.69 -27.36 -11.19
CA GLN A 485 -11.28 -26.64 -9.98
C GLN A 485 -11.61 -27.27 -8.60
N PRO A 486 -12.59 -28.19 -8.44
CA PRO A 486 -12.88 -28.83 -7.16
C PRO A 486 -11.64 -29.40 -6.45
N GLY A 487 -11.47 -29.04 -5.17
CA GLY A 487 -10.34 -29.48 -4.33
C GLY A 487 -9.01 -28.75 -4.55
N LEU A 488 -8.92 -27.77 -5.46
CA LEU A 488 -7.74 -26.90 -5.54
C LEU A 488 -7.74 -25.87 -4.39
N PRO A 489 -6.60 -25.63 -3.71
CA PRO A 489 -6.48 -24.63 -2.64
C PRO A 489 -6.45 -23.18 -3.13
N SER A 490 -6.45 -22.99 -4.46
CA SER A 490 -6.57 -21.74 -5.18
C SER A 490 -7.13 -22.08 -6.56
N GLY A 491 -8.21 -21.42 -7.00
CA GLY A 491 -8.76 -21.61 -8.34
C GLY A 491 -7.73 -21.37 -9.44
N CYS A 492 -7.98 -21.92 -10.64
CA CYS A 492 -7.21 -21.60 -11.83
C CYS A 492 -7.72 -20.30 -12.47
N SER A 493 -7.11 -19.90 -13.58
CA SER A 493 -7.71 -18.97 -14.55
C SER A 493 -7.93 -19.75 -15.84
N THR A 494 -8.99 -19.45 -16.62
CA THR A 494 -9.07 -19.96 -17.99
C THR A 494 -7.88 -19.42 -18.78
N TYR A 495 -7.15 -20.27 -19.48
CA TYR A 495 -6.11 -19.84 -20.40
C TYR A 495 -6.73 -19.54 -21.77
N VAL A 496 -6.26 -18.47 -22.41
CA VAL A 496 -6.76 -18.00 -23.71
C VAL A 496 -5.58 -17.96 -24.66
N LEU A 497 -5.53 -18.91 -25.60
CA LEU A 497 -4.54 -18.99 -26.66
C LEU A 497 -5.16 -18.40 -27.93
N THR A 498 -4.53 -17.39 -28.54
CA THR A 498 -5.01 -16.73 -29.76
C THR A 498 -3.91 -16.66 -30.81
N SER A 499 -4.22 -17.01 -32.06
CA SER A 499 -3.29 -16.86 -33.19
C SER A 499 -4.03 -16.55 -34.50
N GLN A 500 -3.30 -16.05 -35.49
CA GLN A 500 -3.76 -15.99 -36.89
C GLN A 500 -3.71 -17.39 -37.52
N ASP A 501 -2.67 -18.16 -37.18
CA ASP A 501 -2.49 -19.57 -37.55
C ASP A 501 -3.27 -20.52 -36.63
N VAL A 502 -3.21 -21.81 -36.90
CA VAL A 502 -3.95 -22.84 -36.15
C VAL A 502 -3.28 -23.12 -34.81
N VAL A 503 -3.95 -22.79 -33.71
CA VAL A 503 -3.55 -23.22 -32.36
C VAL A 503 -3.76 -24.74 -32.23
N THR A 504 -2.68 -25.51 -32.20
CA THR A 504 -2.73 -26.99 -32.14
C THR A 504 -3.05 -27.50 -30.73
N ARG A 505 -3.34 -28.80 -30.59
CA ARG A 505 -3.47 -29.43 -29.26
C ARG A 505 -2.15 -29.38 -28.50
N ASP A 506 -1.02 -29.67 -29.13
CA ASP A 506 0.29 -29.70 -28.47
C ASP A 506 0.65 -28.38 -27.78
N MET A 507 0.25 -27.24 -28.38
CA MET A 507 0.40 -25.89 -27.81
C MET A 507 -0.48 -25.66 -26.58
N ALA A 508 -1.65 -26.30 -26.51
CA ALA A 508 -2.54 -26.24 -25.35
C ALA A 508 -2.12 -27.23 -24.25
N ASP A 509 -1.63 -28.42 -24.62
CA ASP A 509 -1.08 -29.42 -23.70
C ASP A 509 0.20 -28.93 -23.03
N GLU A 510 1.01 -28.11 -23.72
CA GLU A 510 2.11 -27.33 -23.15
C GLU A 510 1.66 -26.46 -21.98
N VAL A 511 0.54 -25.73 -22.10
CA VAL A 511 -0.01 -24.92 -20.99
C VAL A 511 -0.47 -25.78 -19.81
N VAL A 512 -1.06 -26.95 -20.06
CA VAL A 512 -1.50 -27.89 -19.02
C VAL A 512 -0.31 -28.52 -18.29
N ARG A 513 0.72 -28.95 -19.02
CA ARG A 513 1.97 -29.48 -18.46
C ARG A 513 2.67 -28.43 -17.61
N ASP A 514 2.90 -27.24 -18.16
CA ASP A 514 3.62 -26.17 -17.48
C ASP A 514 2.89 -25.74 -16.19
N TYR A 515 1.54 -25.71 -16.20
CA TYR A 515 0.73 -25.54 -14.98
C TYR A 515 0.94 -26.66 -13.96
N VAL A 516 1.02 -27.92 -14.38
CA VAL A 516 1.29 -29.08 -13.51
C VAL A 516 2.70 -29.00 -12.90
N GLU A 517 3.72 -28.76 -13.72
CA GLU A 517 5.13 -28.74 -13.28
C GLU A 517 5.47 -27.48 -12.46
N ARG A 518 4.64 -26.44 -12.57
CA ARG A 518 4.70 -25.11 -11.91
C ARG A 518 5.66 -24.12 -12.58
N GLU A 519 5.86 -24.24 -13.89
CA GLU A 519 6.71 -23.31 -14.63
C GLU A 519 6.12 -21.88 -14.61
N PRO A 520 6.96 -20.83 -14.70
CA PRO A 520 6.49 -19.45 -14.65
C PRO A 520 5.66 -19.13 -15.90
N PHE A 521 4.49 -18.53 -15.71
CA PHE A 521 3.55 -18.21 -16.80
C PHE A 521 4.17 -17.38 -17.93
N GLU A 522 5.08 -16.46 -17.60
CA GLU A 522 5.79 -15.63 -18.58
C GLU A 522 6.77 -16.43 -19.46
N GLU A 523 7.15 -17.64 -19.07
CA GLU A 523 8.01 -18.53 -19.86
C GLU A 523 7.20 -19.38 -20.82
N THR A 524 6.07 -19.96 -20.39
CA THR A 524 5.06 -20.55 -21.28
C THR A 524 4.57 -19.52 -22.32
N LYS A 525 4.28 -18.28 -21.87
CA LYS A 525 3.86 -17.17 -22.74
C LYS A 525 4.93 -16.78 -23.75
N ARG A 526 6.21 -16.80 -23.37
CA ARG A 526 7.37 -16.55 -24.26
C ARG A 526 7.56 -17.69 -25.27
N SER A 527 7.44 -18.94 -24.82
CA SER A 527 7.50 -20.15 -25.67
C SER A 527 6.40 -20.11 -26.74
N LEU A 528 5.14 -19.93 -26.35
CA LEU A 528 4.01 -19.83 -27.26
C LEU A 528 4.09 -18.61 -28.18
N LYS A 529 4.59 -17.46 -27.72
CA LYS A 529 4.81 -16.30 -28.59
C LYS A 529 5.82 -16.59 -29.70
N SER A 530 6.86 -17.38 -29.44
CA SER A 530 7.81 -17.80 -30.50
C SER A 530 7.19 -18.75 -31.54
N LYS A 531 6.02 -19.32 -31.25
CA LYS A 531 5.22 -20.18 -32.13
C LYS A 531 4.04 -19.43 -32.76
N GLY A 532 4.01 -18.09 -32.69
CA GLY A 532 2.91 -17.26 -33.23
C GLY A 532 1.63 -17.26 -32.40
N VAL A 533 1.67 -17.73 -31.14
CA VAL A 533 0.49 -17.82 -30.26
C VAL A 533 0.59 -16.85 -29.10
N ILE A 534 -0.42 -16.02 -28.92
CA ILE A 534 -0.57 -15.13 -27.77
C ILE A 534 -1.29 -15.89 -26.65
N LEU A 535 -0.68 -15.95 -25.46
CA LEU A 535 -1.25 -16.59 -24.28
C LEU A 535 -1.67 -15.53 -23.24
N GLU A 536 -2.95 -15.53 -22.87
CA GLU A 536 -3.49 -14.73 -21.77
C GLU A 536 -4.25 -15.58 -20.75
N ARG A 537 -4.61 -14.98 -19.62
CA ARG A 537 -5.42 -15.60 -18.55
C ARG A 537 -6.69 -14.81 -18.29
N LYS A 538 -7.79 -15.52 -18.03
CA LYS A 538 -9.08 -14.96 -17.65
C LYS A 538 -9.60 -15.55 -16.35
N ASN A 539 -9.80 -14.69 -15.35
CA ASN A 539 -10.42 -15.06 -14.07
C ASN A 539 -11.93 -15.27 -14.24
N HIS A 540 -12.47 -16.21 -13.46
CA HIS A 540 -13.86 -16.66 -13.47
C HIS A 540 -14.85 -15.62 -12.89
N PRO A 541 -16.16 -15.73 -13.18
CA PRO A 541 -17.15 -14.91 -12.49
C PRO A 541 -17.16 -15.24 -10.99
N HIS A 542 -17.35 -14.24 -10.13
CA HIS A 542 -17.36 -14.44 -8.68
C HIS A 542 -18.63 -15.14 -8.15
N THR A 543 -19.68 -15.26 -8.98
CA THR A 543 -20.94 -15.94 -8.65
C THR A 543 -21.52 -16.64 -9.88
N ASN A 544 -22.30 -17.70 -9.64
CA ASN A 544 -22.91 -18.52 -10.69
C ASN A 544 -24.22 -17.92 -11.26
N SER A 545 -24.25 -16.60 -11.52
CA SER A 545 -25.42 -15.90 -12.07
C SER A 545 -25.29 -15.64 -13.57
N SER A 546 -26.40 -15.67 -14.31
CA SER A 546 -26.44 -15.45 -15.76
C SER A 546 -25.74 -14.16 -16.20
N ASP A 547 -25.95 -13.05 -15.50
CA ASP A 547 -25.37 -11.75 -15.90
C ASP A 547 -23.85 -11.71 -15.75
N HIS A 548 -23.32 -12.28 -14.67
CA HIS A 548 -21.87 -12.42 -14.47
C HIS A 548 -21.24 -13.44 -15.43
N GLN A 549 -21.97 -14.49 -15.85
CA GLN A 549 -21.55 -15.40 -16.93
C GLN A 549 -21.49 -14.67 -18.28
N THR A 550 -22.53 -13.93 -18.68
CA THR A 550 -22.55 -13.14 -19.92
C THR A 550 -21.42 -12.11 -19.95
N ALA A 551 -21.28 -11.30 -18.89
CA ALA A 551 -20.21 -10.32 -18.80
C ALA A 551 -18.81 -10.98 -18.77
N TRP A 552 -18.68 -12.23 -18.29
CA TRP A 552 -17.43 -12.99 -18.42
C TRP A 552 -17.13 -13.34 -19.89
N CYS A 553 -18.12 -13.82 -20.64
CA CYS A 553 -18.03 -14.10 -22.07
C CYS A 553 -17.67 -12.85 -22.90
N ASP A 554 -18.33 -11.71 -22.67
CA ASP A 554 -18.00 -10.47 -23.39
C ASP A 554 -16.55 -10.03 -23.17
N ARG A 555 -16.09 -10.08 -21.91
CA ARG A 555 -14.70 -9.74 -21.56
C ARG A 555 -13.68 -10.79 -22.03
N LEU A 556 -14.11 -12.00 -22.36
CA LEU A 556 -13.26 -13.03 -22.97
C LEU A 556 -13.06 -12.71 -24.46
N LEU A 557 -14.14 -12.37 -25.18
CA LEU A 557 -14.08 -11.97 -26.58
C LEU A 557 -13.27 -10.68 -26.76
N ASN A 558 -13.41 -9.71 -25.85
CA ASN A 558 -12.59 -8.48 -25.87
C ASN A 558 -11.08 -8.77 -25.77
N ILE A 559 -10.65 -9.83 -25.06
CA ILE A 559 -9.23 -10.23 -25.00
C ILE A 559 -8.77 -10.76 -26.36
N VAL A 560 -9.60 -11.57 -27.04
CA VAL A 560 -9.31 -12.08 -28.39
C VAL A 560 -9.21 -10.93 -29.40
N SER A 561 -10.07 -9.91 -29.29
CA SER A 561 -10.05 -8.71 -30.15
C SER A 561 -8.85 -7.80 -29.91
N ALA A 562 -8.54 -7.48 -28.65
CA ALA A 562 -7.52 -6.49 -28.29
C ALA A 562 -6.07 -6.91 -28.61
N CYS A 563 -5.87 -8.16 -29.03
CA CYS A 563 -4.58 -8.69 -29.43
C CYS A 563 -4.15 -8.20 -30.84
N GLU A 564 -4.04 -6.89 -31.06
CA GLU A 564 -3.57 -6.31 -32.33
C GLU A 564 -2.19 -6.87 -32.75
N SER A 565 -1.90 -6.78 -34.05
CA SER A 565 -0.84 -7.52 -34.78
C SER A 565 0.48 -7.72 -34.03
N VAL A 566 0.88 -8.99 -33.90
CA VAL A 566 2.27 -9.45 -33.69
C VAL A 566 2.94 -9.64 -35.04
#